data_AF-A0A9D6ZJ17-F1
#
_entry.id   AF-A0A9D6ZJ17-F1
#
_cell.length_a   1.000
_cell.length_b   1.000
_cell.length_c   1.000
_cell.angle_alpha   90.00
_cell.angle_beta   90.00
_cell.angle_gamma   90.00
#
_symmetry.space_group_name_H-M   'P 1'
#
loop_
_entity.id
_entity.type
_entity.pdbx_description
1 polymer ?
#
loop_
_entity_poly.entity_id
_entity_poly.type
_entity_poly.pdbx_seq_one_letter_code
_entity_poly.pdbx_strand_id
1 'polypeptide(L)'
;MAVQTRGRAAIKFAFWTLAAGGVIGVVVHSFVSGQMESWYYHRAASDGYAVNADSFHDATKERPASLEIADVKEITGLQAVPVKKGDLLPRWANGVISSKEVKDGKRVALVAGRLEVRVPWQIKSAKGFKYKDTFKHKGIETYPGGAVWNVVIVLLLGVTLGYMAEGFTDLLGLKIKRLQHHVGH
;
A
#
# COMPACT_ATOMS: atom_id res chain seq x y z
N MET A 1 -45.48 -22.95 -5.07
CA MET A 1 -44.09 -23.12 -4.60
C MET A 1 -43.09 -22.13 -5.22
N ALA A 2 -43.26 -21.65 -6.46
CA ALA A 2 -42.29 -20.76 -7.14
C ALA A 2 -42.19 -19.30 -6.60
N VAL A 3 -43.23 -18.80 -5.91
CA VAL A 3 -43.25 -17.43 -5.35
C VAL A 3 -42.44 -17.33 -4.05
N GLN A 4 -42.52 -18.36 -3.21
CA GLN A 4 -41.82 -18.42 -1.91
C GLN A 4 -40.29 -18.55 -2.08
N THR A 5 -39.83 -19.14 -3.21
CA THR A 5 -38.42 -19.26 -3.55
C THR A 5 -37.82 -17.95 -4.08
N ARG A 6 -38.59 -17.15 -4.84
CA ARG A 6 -38.13 -15.83 -5.33
C ARG A 6 -37.97 -14.79 -4.21
N GLY A 7 -38.87 -14.77 -3.23
CA GLY A 7 -38.75 -13.87 -2.07
C GLY A 7 -37.47 -14.13 -1.25
N ARG A 8 -37.14 -15.41 -1.03
CA ARG A 8 -35.88 -15.80 -0.34
C ARG A 8 -34.64 -15.44 -1.15
N ALA A 9 -34.68 -15.62 -2.47
CA ALA A 9 -33.59 -15.24 -3.37
C ALA A 9 -33.37 -13.71 -3.37
N ALA A 10 -34.45 -12.92 -3.39
CA ALA A 10 -34.38 -11.46 -3.31
C ALA A 10 -33.76 -10.98 -1.99
N ILE A 11 -34.16 -11.57 -0.86
CA ILE A 11 -33.58 -11.25 0.45
C ILE A 11 -32.09 -11.59 0.48
N LYS A 12 -31.71 -12.78 -0.02
CA LYS A 12 -30.31 -13.20 -0.12
C LYS A 12 -29.50 -12.23 -0.98
N PHE A 13 -29.99 -11.88 -2.17
CA PHE A 13 -29.34 -10.93 -3.06
C PHE A 13 -29.17 -9.56 -2.40
N ALA A 14 -30.23 -9.00 -1.80
CA ALA A 14 -30.18 -7.71 -1.14
C ALA A 14 -29.18 -7.69 0.03
N PHE A 15 -29.22 -8.72 0.88
CA PHE A 15 -28.28 -8.85 2.01
C PHE A 15 -26.83 -8.88 1.54
N TRP A 16 -26.50 -9.74 0.57
CA TRP A 16 -25.11 -9.86 0.09
C TRP A 16 -24.66 -8.66 -0.74
N THR A 17 -25.58 -7.94 -1.40
CA THR A 17 -25.29 -6.65 -2.05
C THR A 17 -24.88 -5.60 -1.02
N LEU A 18 -25.64 -5.48 0.08
CA LEU A 18 -25.29 -4.56 1.17
C LEU A 18 -23.98 -4.95 1.84
N ALA A 19 -23.75 -6.26 2.06
CA ALA A 19 -22.49 -6.75 2.62
C ALA A 19 -21.30 -6.44 1.71
N ALA A 20 -21.41 -6.68 0.40
CA ALA A 20 -20.37 -6.35 -0.58
C ALA A 20 -20.12 -4.84 -0.62
N GLY A 21 -21.17 -4.02 -0.63
CA GLY A 21 -21.07 -2.57 -0.56
C GLY A 21 -20.37 -2.09 0.72
N GLY A 22 -20.66 -2.70 1.86
CA GLY A 22 -19.99 -2.42 3.13
C GLY A 22 -18.49 -2.75 3.10
N VAL A 23 -18.11 -3.93 2.57
CA VAL A 23 -16.71 -4.33 2.42
C VAL A 23 -15.97 -3.38 1.48
N ILE A 24 -16.56 -3.02 0.33
CA ILE A 24 -15.99 -2.04 -0.60
C ILE A 24 -15.83 -0.68 0.09
N GLY A 25 -16.83 -0.24 0.85
CA GLY A 25 -16.78 1.00 1.63
C GLY A 25 -15.61 1.01 2.63
N VAL A 26 -15.36 -0.09 3.32
CA VAL A 26 -14.19 -0.23 4.23
C VAL A 26 -12.87 -0.10 3.45
N VAL A 27 -12.75 -0.76 2.29
CA VAL A 27 -11.54 -0.67 1.46
C VAL A 27 -11.30 0.76 0.99
N VAL A 28 -12.32 1.41 0.45
CA VAL A 28 -12.24 2.80 -0.02
C VAL A 28 -11.87 3.72 1.13
N HIS A 29 -12.49 3.56 2.30
CA HIS A 29 -12.17 4.36 3.48
C HIS A 29 -10.72 4.16 3.95
N SER A 30 -10.23 2.92 4.03
CA SER A 30 -8.82 2.64 4.39
C SER A 30 -7.82 3.20 3.39
N PHE A 31 -8.18 3.30 2.11
CA PHE A 31 -7.37 3.95 1.09
C PHE A 31 -7.37 5.48 1.27
N VAL A 32 -8.55 6.11 1.32
CA VAL A 32 -8.71 7.58 1.38
C VAL A 32 -8.18 8.16 2.69
N SER A 33 -8.27 7.42 3.80
CA SER A 33 -7.71 7.85 5.10
C SER A 33 -6.18 7.80 5.16
N GLY A 34 -5.50 7.24 4.17
CA GLY A 34 -4.05 7.04 4.18
C GLY A 34 -3.56 5.89 5.08
N GLN A 35 -4.48 5.12 5.66
CA GLN A 35 -4.15 3.97 6.52
C GLN A 35 -3.26 2.96 5.78
N MET A 36 -3.63 2.60 4.54
CA MET A 36 -2.84 1.65 3.74
C MET A 36 -1.44 2.18 3.42
N GLU A 37 -1.32 3.48 3.17
CA GLU A 37 -0.01 4.12 2.93
C GLU A 37 0.86 4.06 4.19
N SER A 38 0.29 4.36 5.36
CA SER A 38 1.01 4.24 6.65
C SER A 38 1.44 2.81 7.00
N TRP A 39 0.71 1.80 6.50
CA TRP A 39 1.13 0.41 6.64
C TRP A 39 2.27 0.07 5.69
N TYR A 40 2.30 0.66 4.51
CA TYR A 40 3.40 0.45 3.57
C TYR A 40 4.67 1.18 4.03
N TYR A 41 4.54 2.42 4.48
CA TYR A 41 5.62 3.25 5.02
C TYR A 41 5.58 3.28 6.55
N HIS A 42 5.75 2.12 7.17
CA HIS A 42 5.48 1.98 8.61
C HIS A 42 6.68 2.35 9.49
N ARG A 43 7.81 1.65 9.33
CA ARG A 43 9.00 1.83 10.17
C ARG A 43 10.28 1.99 9.37
N ALA A 44 11.27 2.63 9.97
CA ALA A 44 12.61 2.67 9.40
C ALA A 44 13.30 1.31 9.55
N ALA A 45 13.77 0.72 8.44
CA ALA A 45 14.53 -0.52 8.45
C ALA A 45 16.02 -0.31 8.78
N SER A 46 16.48 0.94 8.80
CA SER A 46 17.86 1.33 9.06
C SER A 46 17.95 2.74 9.66
N ASP A 47 19.01 3.02 10.40
CA ASP A 47 19.31 4.36 10.89
C ASP A 47 19.59 5.34 9.73
N GLY A 48 19.13 6.57 9.86
CA GLY A 48 19.34 7.61 8.87
C GLY A 48 18.33 8.74 8.98
N TYR A 49 17.79 9.14 7.83
CA TYR A 49 16.85 10.25 7.74
C TYR A 49 15.64 9.85 6.89
N ALA A 50 14.46 9.90 7.50
CA ALA A 50 13.19 9.75 6.80
C ALA A 50 12.95 10.97 5.91
N VAL A 51 12.52 10.73 4.68
CA VAL A 51 12.34 11.76 3.65
C VAL A 51 11.13 11.45 2.79
N ASN A 52 10.63 12.48 2.10
CA ASN A 52 9.76 12.30 0.95
C ASN A 52 10.59 12.42 -0.34
N ALA A 53 10.93 11.29 -0.94
CA ALA A 53 11.75 11.20 -2.14
C ALA A 53 11.14 11.88 -3.38
N ASP A 54 9.84 12.11 -3.39
CA ASP A 54 9.17 12.79 -4.51
C ASP A 54 9.49 14.30 -4.51
N SER A 55 9.82 14.89 -3.35
CA SER A 55 10.10 16.34 -3.23
C SER A 55 11.45 16.77 -3.82
N PHE A 56 12.34 15.83 -4.13
CA PHE A 56 13.67 16.10 -4.68
C PHE A 56 14.04 15.19 -5.87
N HIS A 57 13.05 14.64 -6.57
CA HIS A 57 13.29 13.71 -7.69
C HIS A 57 14.09 14.33 -8.86
N ASP A 58 14.02 15.66 -9.01
CA ASP A 58 14.71 16.46 -10.04
C ASP A 58 16.08 17.00 -9.60
N ALA A 59 16.53 16.69 -8.38
CA ALA A 59 17.82 17.18 -7.89
C ALA A 59 18.99 16.67 -8.76
N THR A 60 19.99 17.52 -8.98
CA THR A 60 21.23 17.17 -9.69
C THR A 60 22.46 17.65 -8.93
N LYS A 61 23.67 17.37 -9.44
CA LYS A 61 24.92 17.84 -8.83
C LYS A 61 25.06 19.36 -8.93
N GLU A 62 24.59 19.92 -10.04
CA GLU A 62 24.64 21.35 -10.35
C GLU A 62 23.52 22.11 -9.63
N ARG A 63 22.37 21.45 -9.44
CA ARG A 63 21.22 21.97 -8.69
C ARG A 63 20.78 20.96 -7.62
N PRO A 64 21.53 20.87 -6.50
CA PRO A 64 21.18 19.96 -5.42
C PRO A 64 19.92 20.40 -4.69
N ALA A 65 19.19 19.44 -4.13
CA ALA A 65 18.11 19.73 -3.19
C ALA A 65 18.69 19.79 -1.77
N SER A 66 18.42 20.88 -1.05
CA SER A 66 18.81 21.04 0.35
C SER A 66 17.63 20.73 1.24
N LEU A 67 17.71 19.63 1.99
CA LEU A 67 16.67 19.19 2.92
C LEU A 67 17.00 19.71 4.31
N GLU A 68 16.02 20.39 4.91
CA GLU A 68 16.09 20.83 6.30
C GLU A 68 15.96 19.63 7.24
N ILE A 69 16.90 19.49 8.19
CA ILE A 69 16.80 18.45 9.22
C ILE A 69 15.92 18.99 10.34
N ALA A 70 14.77 18.38 10.56
CA ALA A 70 13.80 18.80 11.56
C ALA A 70 13.22 17.60 12.31
N ASP A 71 12.79 17.82 13.55
CA ASP A 71 12.02 16.84 14.33
C ASP A 71 10.53 17.14 14.19
N VAL A 72 9.93 16.61 13.11
CA VAL A 72 8.53 16.85 12.75
C VAL A 72 7.79 15.54 12.58
N LYS A 73 6.49 15.55 12.92
CA LYS A 73 5.61 14.38 12.77
C LYS A 73 5.14 14.16 11.33
N GLU A 74 5.18 15.20 10.50
CA GLU A 74 4.78 15.16 9.10
C GLU A 74 5.84 15.85 8.26
N ILE A 75 6.27 15.22 7.17
CA ILE A 75 7.26 15.79 6.24
C ILE A 75 6.53 16.62 5.18
N THR A 76 6.88 17.89 5.10
CA THR A 76 6.35 18.83 4.09
C THR A 76 7.48 19.40 3.24
N GLY A 77 7.47 19.11 1.93
CA GLY A 77 8.49 19.61 1.01
C GLY A 77 9.89 19.02 1.24
N LEU A 78 10.91 19.89 1.26
CA LEU A 78 12.32 19.53 1.38
C LEU A 78 12.75 19.43 2.85
N GLN A 79 12.22 18.41 3.54
CA GLN A 79 12.52 18.12 4.93
C GLN A 79 13.05 16.69 5.10
N ALA A 80 13.86 16.50 6.14
CA ALA A 80 14.41 15.22 6.55
C ALA A 80 14.29 15.07 8.07
N VAL A 81 13.79 13.91 8.52
CA VAL A 81 13.61 13.63 9.96
C VAL A 81 14.59 12.55 10.38
N PRO A 82 15.46 12.78 11.39
CA PRO A 82 16.37 11.75 11.86
C PRO A 82 15.60 10.58 12.46
N VAL A 83 15.92 9.35 12.05
CA VAL A 83 15.25 8.12 12.50
C VAL A 83 16.27 7.02 12.80
N LYS A 84 15.97 6.20 13.80
CA LYS A 84 16.67 4.95 14.09
C LYS A 84 15.89 3.76 13.52
N LYS A 85 16.59 2.65 13.31
CA LYS A 85 15.96 1.39 12.94
C LYS A 85 14.86 1.03 13.95
N GLY A 86 13.67 0.75 13.43
CA GLY A 86 12.48 0.42 14.21
C GLY A 86 11.60 1.61 14.55
N ASP A 87 12.07 2.86 14.37
CA ASP A 87 11.24 4.04 14.62
C ASP A 87 10.08 4.11 13.62
N LEU A 88 8.93 4.62 14.08
CA LEU A 88 7.80 4.91 13.20
C LEU A 88 8.17 6.05 12.26
N LEU A 89 7.85 5.89 10.98
CA LEU A 89 8.11 6.94 10.01
C LEU A 89 7.11 8.10 10.19
N PRO A 90 7.57 9.35 10.05
CA PRO A 90 6.68 10.50 10.03
C PRO A 90 5.75 10.43 8.81
N ARG A 91 4.60 11.09 8.90
CA ARG A 91 3.62 11.11 7.81
C ARG A 91 4.26 11.66 6.53
N TRP A 92 3.88 11.08 5.39
CA TRP A 92 4.39 11.40 4.04
C TRP A 92 5.86 11.04 3.78
N ALA A 93 6.55 10.43 4.74
CA ALA A 93 7.83 9.79 4.45
C ALA A 93 7.59 8.57 3.56
N ASN A 94 8.33 8.48 2.46
CA ASN A 94 8.27 7.36 1.54
C ASN A 94 9.65 6.76 1.26
N GLY A 95 10.66 7.14 2.04
CA GLY A 95 12.03 6.69 1.94
C GLY A 95 12.86 6.99 3.18
N VAL A 96 13.92 6.24 3.39
CA VAL A 96 14.97 6.54 4.37
C VAL A 96 16.31 6.63 3.66
N ILE A 97 16.95 7.78 3.78
CA ILE A 97 18.36 7.97 3.40
C ILE A 97 19.20 7.41 4.54
N SER A 98 19.86 6.28 4.30
CA SER A 98 20.64 5.61 5.35
C SER A 98 21.85 6.44 5.78
N SER A 99 22.23 6.36 7.06
CA SER A 99 23.46 6.98 7.58
C SER A 99 24.71 6.56 6.80
N LYS A 100 24.71 5.35 6.22
CA LYS A 100 25.79 4.88 5.34
C LYS A 100 25.89 5.69 4.04
N GLU A 101 24.76 6.02 3.42
CA GLU A 101 24.73 6.82 2.19
C GLU A 101 25.16 8.27 2.45
N VAL A 102 24.81 8.83 3.60
CA VAL A 102 25.29 10.15 4.03
C VAL A 102 26.80 10.16 4.24
N LYS A 103 27.35 9.11 4.88
CA LYS A 103 28.80 8.96 5.10
C LYS A 103 29.58 8.75 3.80
N ASP A 104 29.02 8.04 2.83
CA ASP A 104 29.66 7.87 1.51
C ASP A 104 29.71 9.19 0.72
N GLY A 105 28.80 10.13 0.98
CA GLY A 105 28.87 11.50 0.45
C GLY A 105 28.60 11.64 -1.05
N LYS A 106 28.51 10.53 -1.80
CA LYS A 106 28.43 10.55 -3.27
C LYS A 106 27.10 11.07 -3.81
N ARG A 107 26.01 10.62 -3.19
CA ARG A 107 24.63 10.94 -3.62
C ARG A 107 23.99 12.01 -2.77
N VAL A 108 24.33 11.98 -1.48
CA VAL A 108 23.82 12.88 -0.47
C VAL A 108 24.96 13.19 0.49
N ALA A 109 25.03 14.41 0.97
CA ALA A 109 26.05 14.84 1.93
C ALA A 109 25.41 15.70 3.01
N LEU A 110 25.96 15.65 4.22
CA LEU A 110 25.61 16.58 5.28
C LEU A 110 26.44 17.85 5.12
N VAL A 111 25.81 18.97 4.80
CA VAL A 111 26.47 20.26 4.56
C VAL A 111 25.77 21.31 5.41
N ALA A 112 26.52 21.98 6.28
CA ALA A 112 26.01 23.04 7.17
C ALA A 112 24.72 22.67 7.94
N GLY A 113 24.64 21.43 8.43
CA GLY A 113 23.46 20.94 9.18
C GLY A 113 22.23 20.59 8.32
N ARG A 114 22.37 20.56 6.99
CA ARG A 114 21.33 20.14 6.05
C ARG A 114 21.77 18.94 5.23
N LEU A 115 20.81 18.17 4.73
CA LEU A 115 21.08 17.10 3.77
C LEU A 115 21.01 17.63 2.35
N GLU A 116 22.15 17.69 1.67
CA GLU A 116 22.20 18.01 0.24
C GLU A 116 22.10 16.74 -0.60
N VAL A 117 20.97 16.55 -1.28
CA VAL A 117 20.78 15.48 -2.25
C VAL A 117 21.24 15.96 -3.63
N ARG A 118 22.27 15.31 -4.17
CA ARG A 118 22.89 15.61 -5.48
C ARG A 118 22.53 14.59 -6.55
N VAL A 119 22.27 13.35 -6.15
CA VAL A 119 21.93 12.24 -7.05
C VAL A 119 20.73 11.46 -6.46
N PRO A 120 19.49 11.91 -6.74
CA PRO A 120 18.28 11.35 -6.15
C PRO A 120 17.99 9.93 -6.64
N TRP A 121 18.46 9.59 -7.85
CA TRP A 121 18.34 8.26 -8.43
C TRP A 121 19.54 7.90 -9.31
N GLN A 122 19.76 6.61 -9.48
CA GLN A 122 20.80 6.09 -10.38
C GLN A 122 20.31 4.79 -11.04
N ILE A 123 20.77 4.50 -12.25
CA ILE A 123 20.47 3.21 -12.89
C ILE A 123 21.43 2.17 -12.33
N LYS A 124 20.88 1.14 -11.69
CA LYS A 124 21.63 -0.05 -11.27
C LYS A 124 21.28 -1.23 -12.15
N SER A 125 22.20 -2.19 -12.24
CA SER A 125 21.97 -3.47 -12.88
C SER A 125 22.17 -4.56 -11.84
N ALA A 126 21.20 -5.46 -11.72
CA ALA A 126 21.32 -6.68 -10.93
C ALA A 126 20.68 -7.84 -11.68
N LYS A 127 21.37 -8.99 -11.73
CA LYS A 127 20.87 -10.21 -12.41
C LYS A 127 20.37 -9.96 -13.85
N GLY A 128 21.04 -9.08 -14.60
CA GLY A 128 20.70 -8.75 -15.98
C GLY A 128 19.58 -7.71 -16.16
N PHE A 129 18.93 -7.25 -15.08
CA PHE A 129 17.89 -6.22 -15.15
C PHE A 129 18.41 -4.85 -14.71
N LYS A 130 18.17 -3.84 -15.53
CA LYS A 130 18.40 -2.43 -15.18
C LYS A 130 17.18 -1.89 -14.45
N TYR A 131 17.41 -1.18 -13.35
CA TYR A 131 16.35 -0.54 -12.58
C TYR A 131 16.79 0.82 -12.02
N LYS A 132 15.80 1.69 -11.78
CA LYS A 132 16.02 3.01 -11.20
C LYS A 132 16.09 2.90 -9.67
N ASP A 133 17.30 2.99 -9.12
CA ASP A 133 17.56 2.99 -7.67
C ASP A 133 17.30 4.40 -7.11
N THR A 134 16.08 4.62 -6.63
CA THR A 134 15.67 5.85 -5.95
C THR A 134 15.78 5.70 -4.43
N PHE A 135 15.61 6.80 -3.69
CA PHE A 135 15.42 6.72 -2.23
C PHE A 135 13.98 6.34 -1.85
N LYS A 136 13.04 6.33 -2.79
CA LYS A 136 11.66 5.88 -2.58
C LYS A 136 11.63 4.39 -2.28
N HIS A 137 10.83 3.98 -1.31
CA HIS A 137 10.68 2.63 -0.78
C HIS A 137 11.95 2.04 -0.12
N LYS A 138 13.04 2.81 -0.07
CA LYS A 138 14.32 2.35 0.45
C LYS A 138 14.38 2.51 1.96
N GLY A 139 14.91 1.50 2.66
CA GLY A 139 15.12 1.56 4.10
C GLY A 139 13.83 1.60 4.91
N ILE A 140 12.74 1.04 4.36
CA ILE A 140 11.41 1.02 4.96
C ILE A 140 11.04 -0.42 5.31
N GLU A 141 10.36 -0.58 6.43
CA GLU A 141 9.70 -1.80 6.87
C GLU A 141 8.19 -1.60 6.83
N THR A 142 7.49 -2.51 6.15
CA THR A 142 6.02 -2.52 6.04
C THR A 142 5.39 -3.13 7.29
N TYR A 143 4.22 -2.64 7.70
CA TYR A 143 3.45 -3.20 8.80
C TYR A 143 3.00 -4.65 8.48
N PRO A 144 3.43 -5.67 9.25
CA PRO A 144 3.10 -7.07 8.96
C PRO A 144 1.59 -7.35 8.98
N GLY A 145 0.84 -6.67 9.85
CA GLY A 145 -0.61 -6.83 9.93
C GLY A 145 -1.35 -6.32 8.68
N GLY A 146 -0.71 -5.47 7.87
CA GLY A 146 -1.28 -5.01 6.59
C GLY A 146 -1.41 -6.15 5.58
N ALA A 147 -0.50 -7.14 5.60
CA ALA A 147 -0.63 -8.33 4.75
C ALA A 147 -1.82 -9.19 5.15
N VAL A 148 -1.99 -9.44 6.45
CA VAL A 148 -3.14 -10.19 7.00
C VAL A 148 -4.45 -9.49 6.66
N TRP A 149 -4.51 -8.16 6.85
CA TRP A 149 -5.68 -7.36 6.52
C TRP A 149 -6.06 -7.50 5.03
N ASN A 150 -5.09 -7.41 4.11
CA ASN A 150 -5.35 -7.57 2.68
C ASN A 150 -5.93 -8.96 2.36
N VAL A 151 -5.39 -10.02 2.94
CA VAL A 151 -5.91 -11.39 2.74
C VAL A 151 -7.35 -11.49 3.25
N VAL A 152 -7.62 -11.01 4.46
CA VAL A 152 -8.98 -11.06 5.05
C VAL A 152 -9.98 -10.30 4.20
N ILE A 153 -9.63 -9.09 3.74
CA ILE A 153 -10.51 -8.27 2.90
C ILE A 153 -10.78 -8.93 1.55
N VAL A 154 -9.77 -9.49 0.89
CA VAL A 154 -9.96 -10.19 -0.39
C VAL A 154 -10.87 -11.40 -0.23
N LEU A 155 -10.71 -12.18 0.86
CA LEU A 155 -11.60 -13.29 1.17
C LEU A 155 -13.04 -12.83 1.42
N LEU A 156 -13.23 -11.80 2.24
CA LEU A 156 -14.56 -11.24 2.52
C LEU A 156 -15.22 -10.69 1.25
N LEU A 157 -14.46 -10.00 0.39
CA LEU A 157 -14.96 -9.48 -0.87
C LEU A 157 -15.33 -10.61 -1.82
N GLY A 158 -14.49 -11.64 -1.96
CA GLY A 158 -14.78 -12.82 -2.77
C GLY A 158 -16.03 -13.57 -2.30
N VAL A 159 -16.18 -13.77 -1.00
CA VAL A 159 -17.35 -14.43 -0.39
C VAL A 159 -18.62 -13.62 -0.61
N THR A 160 -18.59 -12.32 -0.30
CA THR A 160 -19.76 -11.45 -0.42
C THR A 160 -20.20 -11.30 -1.87
N LEU A 161 -19.28 -11.08 -2.81
CA LEU A 161 -19.58 -11.02 -4.23
C LEU A 161 -20.06 -12.37 -4.79
N GLY A 162 -19.45 -13.47 -4.36
CA GLY A 162 -19.85 -14.82 -4.77
C GLY A 162 -21.29 -15.15 -4.38
N TYR A 163 -21.66 -14.90 -3.12
CA TYR A 163 -23.04 -15.12 -2.66
C TYR A 163 -24.04 -14.08 -3.19
N MET A 164 -23.59 -12.86 -3.47
CA MET A 164 -24.39 -11.88 -4.22
C MET A 164 -24.72 -12.41 -5.61
N ALA A 165 -23.74 -12.93 -6.34
CA ALA A 165 -23.93 -13.52 -7.66
C ALA A 165 -24.84 -14.76 -7.63
N GLU A 166 -24.70 -15.63 -6.61
CA GLU A 166 -25.62 -16.74 -6.41
C GLU A 166 -27.06 -16.25 -6.14
N GLY A 167 -27.24 -15.25 -5.27
CA GLY A 167 -28.56 -14.67 -4.99
C GLY A 167 -29.19 -14.03 -6.23
N PHE A 168 -28.38 -13.37 -7.06
CA PHE A 168 -28.81 -12.78 -8.33
C PHE A 168 -29.25 -13.85 -9.34
N THR A 169 -28.43 -14.89 -9.55
CA THR A 169 -28.78 -15.98 -10.47
C THR A 169 -30.01 -16.77 -9.99
N ASP A 170 -30.17 -16.96 -8.68
CA ASP A 170 -31.37 -17.54 -8.08
C ASP A 170 -32.61 -16.68 -8.34
N LEU A 171 -32.50 -15.35 -8.20
CA LEU A 171 -33.58 -14.40 -8.45
C LEU A 171 -34.04 -14.44 -9.91
N LEU A 172 -33.09 -14.55 -10.84
CA LEU A 172 -33.35 -14.69 -12.27
C LEU A 172 -33.84 -16.10 -12.67
N GLY A 173 -33.84 -17.06 -11.74
CA GLY A 173 -34.23 -18.44 -12.03
C GLY A 173 -33.21 -19.22 -12.88
N LEU A 174 -31.96 -18.75 -12.94
CA LEU A 174 -30.88 -19.32 -13.74
C LEU A 174 -30.10 -20.43 -13.01
N LYS A 175 -30.60 -20.90 -11.87
CA LYS A 175 -29.90 -21.91 -11.07
C LYS A 175 -29.79 -23.22 -11.84
N ILE A 176 -28.57 -23.64 -12.16
CA ILE A 176 -28.30 -24.94 -12.75
C ILE A 176 -28.79 -26.01 -11.77
N LYS A 177 -29.80 -26.80 -12.17
CA LYS A 177 -30.26 -27.94 -11.38
C LYS A 177 -29.08 -28.90 -11.18
N ARG A 178 -28.92 -29.45 -9.97
CA ARG A 178 -27.88 -30.46 -9.67
C ARG A 178 -27.84 -31.48 -10.81
N LEU A 179 -26.67 -31.72 -11.38
CA LEU A 179 -26.44 -32.84 -12.29
C LEU A 179 -26.83 -34.12 -11.55
N GLN A 180 -27.94 -34.74 -11.94
CA GLN A 180 -28.34 -36.03 -11.41
C GLN A 180 -27.39 -37.07 -12.00
N HIS A 181 -26.46 -37.56 -11.18
CA HIS A 181 -25.71 -38.78 -11.51
C HIS A 181 -26.70 -39.94 -11.48
N HIS A 182 -27.13 -40.37 -12.67
CA HIS A 182 -27.79 -41.66 -12.81
C HIS A 182 -26.68 -42.69 -12.85
N VAL A 183 -26.54 -43.48 -11.79
CA VAL A 183 -25.69 -44.67 -11.82
C VAL A 183 -26.43 -45.66 -12.74
N GLY A 184 -25.85 -45.92 -13.92
CA GLY A 184 -26.38 -46.93 -14.82
C GLY A 184 -26.31 -48.31 -14.18
N HIS A 185 -27.44 -48.99 -14.11
CA HIS A 185 -27.53 -50.43 -13.80
C HIS A 185 -27.35 -51.25 -15.07
#